data_AF-A0A538PT62-F1
#
_entry.id   AF-A0A538PT62-F1
#
_cell.length_a   1.000
_cell.length_b   1.000
_cell.length_c   1.000
_cell.angle_alpha   90.00
_cell.angle_beta   90.00
_cell.angle_gamma   90.00
#
_symmetry.space_group_name_H-M   'P 1'
#
loop_
_entity.id
_entity.type
_entity.pdbx_description
1 polymer ?
#
loop_
_entity_poly.entity_id
_entity_poly.type
_entity_poly.pdbx_seq_one_letter_code
_entity_poly.pdbx_strand_id
1 'polypeptide(L)'
;MRAALVVLALCAVAHAGPSARAPYIAEVIDAIRGTDRAALANTRKYLQVVERNKCQAPEMALRVGCLLEAAGQSCKQLAGDARERCRRVSDVIATNLLAERVFVPDDVRYQIMSKQRDARTAIARELHRRHAALVAELAMSEFFPGPRADTAALAAGIDGFCAGVAGTRDLSWQYCVAAIAWFVATDGAPEETR
;
A
#
# COMPACT_ATOMS: atom_id res chain seq x y z
N MET A 1 -11.09 6.11 -26.28
CA MET A 1 -9.69 6.26 -25.81
C MET A 1 -9.61 7.16 -24.57
N ARG A 2 -10.07 6.69 -23.40
CA ARG A 2 -9.99 7.43 -22.11
C ARG A 2 -9.46 6.58 -20.94
N ALA A 3 -9.03 5.34 -21.19
CA ALA A 3 -8.54 4.41 -20.17
C ALA A 3 -7.05 4.60 -19.80
N ALA A 4 -6.33 5.51 -20.45
CA ALA A 4 -4.89 5.72 -20.23
C ALA A 4 -4.54 6.69 -19.09
N LEU A 5 -5.53 7.27 -18.40
CA LEU A 5 -5.31 8.39 -17.46
C LEU A 5 -5.34 8.02 -15.97
N VAL A 6 -5.58 6.74 -15.63
CA VAL A 6 -5.80 6.30 -14.22
C VAL A 6 -4.59 5.55 -13.63
N VAL A 7 -3.53 5.30 -14.42
CA VAL A 7 -2.31 4.59 -13.96
C VAL A 7 -1.37 5.48 -13.11
N LEU A 8 -1.74 6.73 -12.86
CA LEU A 8 -0.77 7.81 -12.62
C LEU A 8 -0.60 8.29 -11.17
N ALA A 9 -1.36 7.90 -10.15
CA ALA A 9 -1.16 8.55 -8.84
C ALA A 9 0.19 8.18 -8.19
N LEU A 10 0.40 6.92 -7.77
CA LEU A 10 1.68 6.48 -7.21
C LEU A 10 2.81 6.45 -8.25
N CYS A 11 2.50 6.15 -9.52
CA CYS A 11 3.51 6.13 -10.58
C CYS A 11 3.93 7.54 -11.02
N ALA A 12 3.02 8.50 -11.19
CA ALA A 12 3.42 9.88 -11.52
C ALA A 12 4.07 10.57 -10.33
N VAL A 13 3.60 10.30 -9.11
CA VAL A 13 4.21 10.87 -7.90
C VAL A 13 5.60 10.28 -7.68
N ALA A 14 5.85 8.99 -7.95
CA ALA A 14 7.20 8.43 -7.89
C ALA A 14 8.20 9.13 -8.84
N HIS A 15 7.71 9.65 -9.98
CA HIS A 15 8.50 10.45 -10.93
C HIS A 15 8.52 11.95 -10.57
N ALA A 16 7.65 12.39 -9.67
CA ALA A 16 7.67 13.74 -9.15
C ALA A 16 8.83 13.88 -8.14
N GLY A 17 9.43 15.07 -8.10
CA GLY A 17 10.51 15.35 -7.15
C GLY A 17 10.06 15.18 -5.69
N PRO A 18 11.01 15.12 -4.74
CA PRO A 18 10.72 14.93 -3.31
C PRO A 18 9.65 15.89 -2.75
N SER A 19 9.57 17.11 -3.29
CA SER A 19 8.59 18.14 -2.90
C SER A 19 7.13 17.77 -3.16
N ALA A 20 6.85 16.83 -4.06
CA ALA A 20 5.49 16.38 -4.37
C ALA A 20 5.14 15.01 -3.74
N ARG A 21 6.16 14.21 -3.39
CA ARG A 21 5.98 12.84 -2.86
C ARG A 21 5.54 12.81 -1.41
N ALA A 22 6.22 13.56 -0.54
CA ALA A 22 5.89 13.59 0.88
C ALA A 22 4.46 14.09 1.16
N PRO A 23 3.95 15.17 0.53
CA PRO A 23 2.55 15.58 0.71
C PRO A 23 1.55 14.48 0.33
N TYR A 24 1.77 13.78 -0.79
CA TYR A 24 0.91 12.67 -1.20
C TYR A 24 0.91 11.53 -0.18
N ILE A 25 2.06 11.17 0.36
CA ILE A 25 2.17 10.13 1.41
C ILE A 25 1.38 10.55 2.66
N ALA A 26 1.46 11.81 3.06
CA ALA A 26 0.69 12.33 4.20
C ALA A 26 -0.83 12.22 3.94
N GLU A 27 -1.29 12.65 2.77
CA GLU A 27 -2.70 12.53 2.38
C GLU A 27 -3.20 11.07 2.34
N VAL A 28 -2.32 10.14 1.93
CA VAL A 28 -2.61 8.70 1.95
C VAL A 28 -2.77 8.17 3.38
N ILE A 29 -1.85 8.52 4.28
CA ILE A 29 -1.92 8.12 5.69
C ILE A 29 -3.20 8.65 6.33
N ASP A 30 -3.52 9.93 6.10
CA ASP A 30 -4.73 10.56 6.65
C ASP A 30 -6.00 9.97 6.02
N ALA A 31 -5.99 9.63 4.72
CA ALA A 31 -7.11 8.95 4.08
C ALA A 31 -7.37 7.57 4.68
N ILE A 32 -6.33 6.79 4.99
CA ILE A 32 -6.47 5.47 5.63
C ILE A 32 -6.99 5.63 7.07
N ARG A 33 -6.40 6.54 7.87
CA ARG A 33 -6.84 6.82 9.25
C ARG A 33 -8.29 7.33 9.31
N GLY A 34 -8.69 8.14 8.34
CA GLY A 34 -10.05 8.69 8.23
C GLY A 34 -11.07 7.75 7.59
N THR A 35 -10.70 6.52 7.22
CA THR A 35 -11.61 5.51 6.66
C THR A 35 -11.92 4.45 7.70
N ASP A 36 -13.20 4.13 7.89
CA ASP A 36 -13.59 3.13 8.87
C ASP A 36 -13.06 1.72 8.52
N ARG A 37 -12.81 0.91 9.55
CA ARG A 37 -12.22 -0.43 9.37
C ARG A 37 -13.07 -1.35 8.50
N ALA A 38 -14.39 -1.21 8.55
CA ALA A 38 -15.28 -2.03 7.73
C ALA A 38 -15.17 -1.64 6.25
N ALA A 39 -15.11 -0.36 5.92
CA ALA A 39 -14.85 0.14 4.57
C ALA A 39 -13.46 -0.27 4.07
N LEU A 40 -12.42 -0.17 4.89
CA LEU A 40 -11.08 -0.67 4.53
C LEU A 40 -11.11 -2.17 4.20
N ALA A 41 -11.75 -2.98 5.04
CA ALA A 41 -11.88 -4.42 4.83
C ALA A 41 -12.71 -4.76 3.57
N ASN A 42 -13.81 -4.03 3.34
CA ASN A 42 -14.67 -4.22 2.17
C ASN A 42 -13.95 -3.85 0.88
N THR A 43 -13.25 -2.72 0.83
CA THR A 43 -12.45 -2.30 -0.33
C THR A 43 -11.34 -3.31 -0.61
N ARG A 44 -10.63 -3.79 0.43
CA ARG A 44 -9.62 -4.84 0.28
C ARG A 44 -10.21 -6.14 -0.26
N LYS A 45 -11.34 -6.58 0.28
CA LYS A 45 -12.03 -7.80 -0.19
C LYS A 45 -12.48 -7.66 -1.65
N TYR A 46 -13.04 -6.51 -2.03
CA TYR A 46 -13.43 -6.23 -3.40
C TYR A 46 -12.24 -6.33 -4.35
N LEU A 47 -11.15 -5.61 -4.07
CA LEU A 47 -9.96 -5.62 -4.93
C LEU A 47 -9.31 -7.00 -5.00
N GLN A 48 -9.28 -7.77 -3.90
CA GLN A 48 -8.82 -9.16 -3.92
C GLN A 48 -9.67 -10.06 -4.84
N VAL A 49 -10.99 -9.88 -4.84
CA VAL A 49 -11.88 -10.66 -5.72
C VAL A 49 -11.66 -10.27 -7.17
N VAL A 50 -11.54 -8.98 -7.49
CA VAL A 50 -11.24 -8.53 -8.86
C VAL A 50 -9.87 -9.05 -9.31
N GLU A 51 -8.85 -8.92 -8.46
CA GLU A 51 -7.50 -9.40 -8.76
C GLU A 51 -7.52 -10.86 -9.21
N ARG A 52 -8.13 -11.73 -8.40
CA ARG A 52 -8.17 -13.19 -8.63
C ARG A 52 -9.01 -13.63 -9.82
N ASN A 53 -10.06 -12.89 -10.16
CA ASN A 53 -11.05 -13.35 -11.15
C ASN A 53 -11.00 -12.57 -12.47
N LYS A 54 -10.56 -11.31 -12.45
CA LYS A 54 -10.60 -10.41 -13.62
C LYS A 54 -9.22 -9.95 -14.06
N CYS A 55 -8.32 -9.66 -13.12
CA CYS A 55 -6.98 -9.14 -13.43
C CYS A 55 -5.93 -10.26 -13.51
N GLN A 56 -6.20 -11.29 -14.32
CA GLN A 56 -5.35 -12.49 -14.47
C GLN A 56 -4.36 -12.41 -15.65
N ALA A 57 -4.08 -11.21 -16.17
CA ALA A 57 -3.15 -11.04 -17.27
C ALA A 57 -1.73 -11.47 -16.85
N PRO A 58 -1.00 -12.23 -17.69
CA PRO A 58 0.38 -12.64 -17.39
C PRO A 58 1.33 -11.45 -17.38
N GLU A 59 1.03 -10.42 -18.17
CA GLU A 59 1.80 -9.18 -18.22
C GLU A 59 1.46 -8.29 -17.03
N MET A 60 2.50 -7.92 -16.26
CA MET A 60 2.35 -7.11 -15.05
C MET A 60 1.69 -5.76 -15.33
N ALA A 61 2.06 -5.10 -16.45
CA ALA A 61 1.49 -3.79 -16.82
C ALA A 61 -0.04 -3.86 -17.00
N LEU A 62 -0.54 -4.92 -17.64
CA LEU A 62 -1.98 -5.14 -17.82
C LEU A 62 -2.68 -5.45 -16.50
N ARG A 63 -2.05 -6.25 -15.64
CA ARG A 63 -2.59 -6.56 -14.31
C ARG A 63 -2.67 -5.32 -13.41
N VAL A 64 -1.64 -4.48 -13.43
CA VAL A 64 -1.61 -3.18 -12.75
C VAL A 64 -2.73 -2.28 -13.28
N GLY A 65 -2.84 -2.11 -14.61
CA GLY A 65 -3.89 -1.29 -15.22
C GLY A 65 -5.30 -1.74 -14.85
N CYS A 66 -5.56 -3.05 -14.87
CA CYS A 66 -6.83 -3.64 -14.46
C CYS A 66 -7.17 -3.35 -12.99
N LEU A 67 -6.20 -3.49 -12.08
CA LEU A 67 -6.43 -3.24 -10.66
C LEU A 67 -6.67 -1.76 -10.35
N LEU A 68 -5.93 -0.86 -10.98
CA LEU A 68 -6.13 0.58 -10.82
C LEU A 68 -7.48 1.03 -11.39
N GLU A 69 -7.91 0.45 -12.51
CA GLU A 69 -9.26 0.70 -13.02
C GLU A 69 -10.34 0.22 -12.03
N ALA A 70 -10.18 -0.98 -11.47
CA ALA A 70 -11.12 -1.51 -10.47
C ALA A 70 -11.16 -0.66 -9.20
N ALA A 71 -10.01 -0.17 -8.71
CA ALA A 71 -9.90 0.80 -7.63
C ALA A 71 -10.65 2.10 -7.96
N GLY A 72 -10.52 2.60 -9.19
CA GLY A 72 -11.30 3.75 -9.65
C GLY A 72 -12.81 3.50 -9.65
N GLN A 73 -13.24 2.30 -10.08
CA GLN A 73 -14.66 1.93 -10.12
C GLN A 73 -15.28 1.76 -8.73
N SER A 74 -14.54 1.23 -7.75
CA SER A 74 -15.06 1.06 -6.37
C SER A 74 -15.40 2.40 -5.71
N CYS A 75 -14.73 3.47 -6.11
CA CYS A 75 -14.94 4.81 -5.57
C CYS A 75 -15.93 5.66 -6.38
N LYS A 76 -16.41 5.19 -7.53
CA LYS A 76 -17.18 6.00 -8.50
C LYS A 76 -18.47 6.59 -7.93
N GLN A 77 -19.16 5.84 -7.06
CA GLN A 77 -20.44 6.25 -6.47
C GLN A 77 -20.30 7.28 -5.34
N LEU A 78 -19.09 7.44 -4.80
CA LEU A 78 -18.81 8.46 -3.78
C LEU A 78 -18.67 9.83 -4.45
N ALA A 79 -18.85 10.91 -3.69
CA ALA A 79 -18.68 12.29 -4.18
C ALA A 79 -17.65 13.05 -3.34
N GLY A 80 -17.09 14.13 -3.92
CA GLY A 80 -16.17 15.04 -3.24
C GLY A 80 -15.00 14.34 -2.54
N ASP A 81 -14.70 14.77 -1.32
CA ASP A 81 -13.58 14.27 -0.52
C ASP A 81 -13.66 12.78 -0.20
N ALA A 82 -14.87 12.21 -0.08
CA ALA A 82 -15.05 10.79 0.18
C ALA A 82 -14.56 9.95 -1.01
N ARG A 83 -14.79 10.42 -2.25
CA ARG A 83 -14.26 9.78 -3.45
C ARG A 83 -12.74 9.82 -3.47
N GLU A 84 -12.16 10.96 -3.12
CA GLU A 84 -10.70 11.12 -3.15
C GLU A 84 -10.00 10.29 -2.06
N ARG A 85 -10.54 10.26 -0.83
CA ARG A 85 -10.06 9.33 0.21
C ARG A 85 -10.14 7.88 -0.23
N CYS A 86 -11.28 7.47 -0.82
CA CYS A 86 -11.44 6.12 -1.33
C CYS A 86 -10.41 5.77 -2.40
N ARG A 87 -10.08 6.70 -3.30
CA ARG A 87 -9.06 6.49 -4.34
C ARG A 87 -7.68 6.25 -3.72
N ARG A 88 -7.24 7.13 -2.81
CA ARG A 88 -5.95 6.98 -2.10
C ARG A 88 -5.86 5.64 -1.35
N VAL A 89 -6.92 5.26 -0.64
CA VAL A 89 -7.01 3.97 0.05
C VAL A 89 -6.95 2.80 -0.95
N SER A 90 -7.73 2.86 -2.03
CA SER A 90 -7.77 1.81 -3.04
C SER A 90 -6.43 1.65 -3.76
N ASP A 91 -5.73 2.76 -4.02
CA ASP A 91 -4.39 2.76 -4.63
C ASP A 91 -3.36 2.05 -3.74
N VAL A 92 -3.35 2.32 -2.43
CA VAL A 92 -2.48 1.61 -1.47
C VAL A 92 -2.82 0.14 -1.41
N ILE A 93 -4.11 -0.22 -1.34
CA ILE A 93 -4.54 -1.61 -1.29
C ILE A 93 -4.13 -2.34 -2.57
N ALA A 94 -4.39 -1.76 -3.74
CA ALA A 94 -4.01 -2.35 -5.03
C ALA A 94 -2.50 -2.54 -5.13
N THR A 95 -1.72 -1.54 -4.70
CA THR A 95 -0.26 -1.60 -4.67
C THR A 95 0.25 -2.70 -3.75
N ASN A 96 -0.32 -2.84 -2.55
CA ASN A 96 0.04 -3.91 -1.63
C ASN A 96 -0.36 -5.31 -2.15
N LEU A 97 -1.45 -5.43 -2.90
CA LEU A 97 -1.83 -6.69 -3.56
C LEU A 97 -0.83 -7.08 -4.67
N LEU A 98 -0.34 -6.10 -5.42
CA LEU A 98 0.71 -6.31 -6.43
C LEU A 98 2.06 -6.67 -5.79
N ALA A 99 2.38 -6.02 -4.67
CA ALA A 99 3.62 -6.24 -3.92
C ALA A 99 3.65 -7.56 -3.13
N GLU A 100 2.52 -8.26 -2.99
CA GLU A 100 2.40 -9.42 -2.09
C GLU A 100 3.42 -10.53 -2.40
N ARG A 101 3.72 -10.75 -3.69
CA ARG A 101 4.75 -11.73 -4.13
C ARG A 101 6.18 -11.25 -3.96
N VAL A 102 6.40 -9.94 -3.86
CA VAL A 102 7.72 -9.37 -3.55
C VAL A 102 8.02 -9.56 -2.07
N PHE A 103 7.03 -9.31 -1.20
CA PHE A 103 7.20 -9.49 0.25
C PHE A 103 7.13 -10.95 0.71
N VAL A 104 6.32 -11.77 0.04
CA VAL A 104 6.20 -13.21 0.32
C VAL A 104 6.43 -13.98 -0.98
N PRO A 105 7.70 -14.26 -1.32
CA PRO A 105 8.06 -14.94 -2.57
C PRO A 105 7.54 -16.38 -2.61
N ASP A 106 7.49 -16.97 -3.81
CA ASP A 106 6.80 -18.24 -4.05
C ASP A 106 7.40 -19.43 -3.28
N ASP A 107 8.70 -19.43 -3.00
CA ASP A 107 9.36 -20.43 -2.15
C ASP A 107 8.85 -20.36 -0.69
N VAL A 108 8.72 -19.16 -0.13
CA VAL A 108 8.14 -18.93 1.20
C VAL A 108 6.66 -19.32 1.21
N ARG A 109 5.91 -18.96 0.16
CA ARG A 109 4.50 -19.34 0.03
C ARG A 109 4.35 -20.87 0.00
N TYR A 110 5.18 -21.55 -0.79
CA TYR A 110 5.18 -23.01 -0.87
C TYR A 110 5.50 -23.65 0.48
N GLN A 111 6.52 -23.14 1.19
CA GLN A 111 6.84 -23.60 2.54
C GLN A 111 5.67 -23.43 3.51
N ILE A 112 4.98 -22.28 3.49
CA ILE A 112 3.79 -22.05 4.31
C ILE A 112 2.67 -23.04 3.95
N MET A 113 2.38 -23.21 2.65
CA MET A 113 1.34 -24.12 2.16
C MET A 113 1.61 -25.58 2.53
N SER A 114 2.88 -26.00 2.56
CA SER A 114 3.26 -27.37 2.93
C SER A 114 3.14 -27.65 4.44
N LYS A 115 3.19 -26.63 5.29
CA LYS A 115 3.27 -26.77 6.76
C LYS A 115 2.01 -26.36 7.51
N GLN A 116 1.14 -25.54 6.90
CA GLN A 116 0.03 -24.89 7.60
C GLN A 116 -1.32 -25.26 6.97
N ARG A 117 -2.26 -25.75 7.79
CA ARG A 117 -3.62 -26.09 7.34
C ARG A 117 -4.39 -24.88 6.82
N ASP A 118 -4.18 -23.71 7.42
CA ASP A 118 -4.71 -22.43 6.96
C ASP A 118 -3.59 -21.57 6.36
N ALA A 119 -3.20 -21.94 5.14
CA ALA A 119 -2.14 -21.24 4.41
C ALA A 119 -2.49 -19.77 4.14
N ARG A 120 -3.76 -19.42 3.96
CA ARG A 120 -4.18 -18.04 3.67
C ARG A 120 -3.91 -17.13 4.85
N THR A 121 -4.34 -17.52 6.05
CA THR A 121 -4.09 -16.73 7.26
C THR A 121 -2.60 -16.70 7.58
N ALA A 122 -1.87 -17.80 7.35
CA ALA A 122 -0.42 -17.84 7.55
C ALA A 122 0.34 -16.89 6.61
N ILE A 123 -0.01 -16.82 5.32
CA ILE A 123 0.56 -15.85 4.37
C ILE A 123 0.24 -14.42 4.78
N ALA A 124 -1.00 -14.14 5.22
CA ALA A 124 -1.37 -12.82 5.71
C ALA A 124 -0.54 -12.38 6.94
N ARG A 125 -0.25 -13.31 7.87
CA ARG A 125 0.64 -13.05 9.02
C ARG A 125 2.09 -12.82 8.61
N GLU A 126 2.60 -13.60 7.65
CA GLU A 126 3.93 -13.38 7.08
C GLU A 126 4.03 -11.98 6.46
N LEU A 127 3.07 -11.60 5.62
CA LEU A 127 3.02 -10.28 5.01
C LEU A 127 3.01 -9.16 6.06
N HIS A 128 2.15 -9.28 7.08
CA HIS A 128 2.11 -8.33 8.19
C HIS A 128 3.45 -8.22 8.91
N ARG A 129 4.12 -9.35 9.21
CA ARG A 129 5.48 -9.34 9.80
C ARG A 129 6.51 -8.66 8.89
N ARG A 130 6.45 -8.86 7.57
CA ARG A 130 7.36 -8.20 6.62
C ARG A 130 7.14 -6.69 6.58
N HIS A 131 5.89 -6.24 6.63
CA HIS A 131 5.57 -4.81 6.75
C HIS A 131 6.07 -4.24 8.09
N ALA A 132 5.83 -4.95 9.21
CA ALA A 132 6.32 -4.53 10.52
C ALA A 132 7.84 -4.40 10.55
N ALA A 133 8.56 -5.35 9.94
CA ALA A 133 10.02 -5.28 9.80
C ALA A 133 10.46 -4.05 9.02
N LEU A 134 9.79 -3.71 7.92
CA LEU A 134 10.09 -2.52 7.13
C LEU A 134 9.88 -1.22 7.93
N VAL A 135 8.83 -1.15 8.75
CA VAL A 135 8.58 -0.02 9.65
C VAL A 135 9.62 0.06 10.76
N ALA A 136 10.04 -1.08 11.32
CA ALA A 136 11.12 -1.12 12.30
C ALA A 136 12.46 -0.65 11.69
N GLU A 137 12.76 -1.06 10.46
CA GLU A 137 13.93 -0.57 9.72
C GLU A 137 13.87 0.95 9.52
N LEU A 138 12.72 1.50 9.12
CA LEU A 138 12.51 2.94 9.04
C LEU A 138 12.82 3.59 10.40
N ALA A 139 12.28 3.06 11.50
CA ALA A 139 12.47 3.60 12.85
C ALA A 139 13.93 3.59 13.34
N MET A 140 14.77 2.71 12.80
CA MET A 140 16.21 2.63 13.09
C MET A 140 17.08 3.44 12.11
N SER A 141 16.49 3.99 11.06
CA SER A 141 17.20 4.75 10.02
C SER A 141 17.35 6.23 10.38
N GLU A 142 18.27 6.91 9.68
CA GLU A 142 18.43 8.37 9.77
C GLU A 142 17.19 9.16 9.29
N PHE A 143 16.31 8.50 8.53
CA PHE A 143 15.08 9.11 8.02
C PHE A 143 13.94 9.14 9.04
N PHE A 144 14.10 8.48 10.20
CA PHE A 144 13.06 8.48 11.21
C PHE A 144 12.94 9.86 11.87
N PRO A 145 11.78 10.55 11.76
CA PRO A 145 11.61 11.89 12.32
C PRO A 145 11.37 11.89 13.84
N GLY A 146 11.35 10.71 14.47
CA GLY A 146 11.09 10.55 15.90
C GLY A 146 9.64 10.16 16.24
N PRO A 147 9.39 9.74 17.50
CA PRO A 147 8.11 9.14 17.90
C PRO A 147 6.94 10.14 18.03
N ARG A 148 7.22 11.45 18.05
CA ARG A 148 6.22 12.52 18.17
C ARG A 148 6.10 13.37 16.91
N ALA A 149 6.67 12.88 15.80
CA ALA A 149 6.57 13.55 14.52
C ALA A 149 5.11 13.64 14.06
N ASP A 150 4.73 14.75 13.46
CA ASP A 150 3.44 14.87 12.79
C ASP A 150 3.41 14.02 11.50
N THR A 151 2.23 13.91 10.88
CA THR A 151 2.06 13.12 9.65
C THR A 151 2.95 13.62 8.51
N ALA A 152 3.22 14.93 8.43
CA ALA A 152 4.03 15.50 7.35
C ALA A 152 5.52 15.11 7.49
N ALA A 153 6.08 15.22 8.70
CA ALA A 153 7.43 14.77 9.00
C ALA A 153 7.58 13.25 8.83
N LEU A 154 6.58 12.48 9.25
CA LEU A 154 6.53 11.03 9.01
C LEU A 154 6.53 10.70 7.53
N ALA A 155 5.71 11.40 6.73
CA ALA A 155 5.64 11.20 5.30
C ALA A 155 6.96 11.54 4.59
N ALA A 156 7.65 12.60 5.01
CA ALA A 156 8.98 12.92 4.50
C ALA A 156 10.02 11.85 4.85
N GLY A 157 9.99 11.33 6.08
CA GLY A 157 10.85 10.22 6.51
C GLY A 157 10.59 8.94 5.70
N ILE A 158 9.32 8.61 5.44
CA ILE A 158 8.92 7.48 4.58
C ILE A 158 9.45 7.68 3.15
N ASP A 159 9.31 8.87 2.56
CA ASP A 159 9.83 9.15 1.21
C ASP A 159 11.34 8.94 1.13
N GLY A 160 12.09 9.54 2.06
CA GLY A 160 13.55 9.42 2.10
C GLY A 160 14.03 7.97 2.27
N PHE A 161 13.45 7.26 3.23
CA PHE A 161 13.75 5.85 3.47
C PHE A 161 13.43 4.98 2.25
N CYS A 162 12.23 5.10 1.69
CA CYS A 162 11.82 4.29 0.55
C CYS A 162 12.60 4.63 -0.73
N ALA A 163 13.08 5.87 -0.89
CA ALA A 163 13.97 6.23 -1.99
C ALA A 163 15.35 5.55 -1.84
N GLY A 164 15.89 5.47 -0.62
CA GLY A 164 17.13 4.74 -0.34
C GLY A 164 17.01 3.23 -0.51
N VAL A 165 15.89 2.64 -0.08
CA VAL A 165 15.63 1.20 -0.21
C VAL A 165 15.40 0.79 -1.67
N ALA A 166 14.70 1.60 -2.46
CA ALA A 166 14.38 1.27 -3.84
C ALA A 166 15.59 1.12 -4.78
N GLY A 167 16.75 1.67 -4.40
CA GLY A 167 18.01 1.50 -5.13
C GLY A 167 18.87 0.32 -4.67
N THR A 168 18.52 -0.34 -3.57
CA THR A 168 19.37 -1.34 -2.90
C THR A 168 18.73 -2.72 -2.77
N ARG A 169 17.41 -2.82 -2.91
CA ARG A 169 16.64 -4.08 -2.83
C ARG A 169 15.75 -4.23 -4.07
N ASP A 170 15.30 -5.46 -4.34
CA ASP A 170 14.24 -5.75 -5.33
C ASP A 170 12.84 -5.25 -4.89
N LEU A 171 12.78 -4.09 -4.24
CA LEU A 171 11.57 -3.47 -3.73
C LEU A 171 11.39 -2.10 -4.36
N SER A 172 10.32 -1.88 -5.10
CA SER A 172 10.05 -0.56 -5.67
C SER A 172 9.69 0.46 -4.58
N TRP A 173 9.92 1.75 -4.86
CA TRP A 173 9.54 2.84 -3.98
C TRP A 173 8.03 2.78 -3.64
N GLN A 174 7.18 2.49 -4.62
CA GLN A 174 5.73 2.39 -4.44
C GLN A 174 5.34 1.27 -3.47
N TYR A 175 6.00 0.11 -3.56
CA TYR A 175 5.74 -1.02 -2.68
C TYR A 175 6.19 -0.74 -1.25
N CYS A 176 7.35 -0.09 -1.09
CA CYS A 176 7.83 0.35 0.22
C CYS A 176 6.86 1.34 0.88
N VAL A 177 6.47 2.40 0.16
CA VAL A 177 5.56 3.43 0.66
C VAL A 177 4.19 2.84 1.02
N ALA A 178 3.59 2.04 0.12
CA ALA A 178 2.28 1.45 0.36
C ALA A 178 2.28 0.49 1.56
N ALA A 179 3.37 -0.27 1.77
CA ALA A 179 3.49 -1.17 2.90
C ALA A 179 3.60 -0.41 4.23
N ILE A 180 4.48 0.60 4.30
CA ILE A 180 4.69 1.41 5.51
C ILE A 180 3.44 2.25 5.82
N ALA A 181 2.91 2.98 4.84
CA ALA A 181 1.73 3.83 5.03
C ALA A 181 0.53 3.01 5.52
N TRP A 182 0.30 1.82 4.93
CA TRP A 182 -0.74 0.91 5.40
C TRP A 182 -0.51 0.50 6.86
N PHE A 183 0.67 -0.01 7.20
CA PHE A 183 0.97 -0.52 8.54
C PHE A 183 0.84 0.58 9.61
N VAL A 184 1.45 1.74 9.39
CA VAL A 184 1.41 2.87 10.32
C VAL A 184 -0.02 3.39 10.51
N ALA A 185 -0.81 3.44 9.45
CA ALA A 185 -2.17 3.97 9.51
C ALA A 185 -3.19 2.99 10.11
N THR A 186 -3.01 1.67 9.96
CA THR A 186 -3.95 0.68 10.50
C THR A 186 -3.57 0.14 11.87
N ASP A 187 -2.27 -0.05 12.12
CA ASP A 187 -1.76 -0.72 13.32
C ASP A 187 -1.04 0.24 14.29
N GLY A 188 -0.51 1.36 13.79
CA GLY A 188 0.23 2.36 14.56
C GLY A 188 -0.61 3.45 15.24
N ALA A 189 -1.94 3.45 15.10
CA ALA A 189 -2.79 4.45 15.75
C ALA A 189 -2.85 4.20 17.28
N PRO A 190 -2.58 5.22 18.12
CA PRO A 190 -2.61 5.10 19.58
C PRO A 190 -4.01 4.70 20.07
N GLU A 191 -4.01 3.85 21.11
CA GLU A 191 -5.19 3.19 21.67
C GLU A 191 -6.26 4.15 22.22
N GLU A 192 -5.93 5.41 22.48
CA GLU A 192 -6.88 6.43 22.96
C GLU A 192 -7.94 6.84 21.93
N THR A 193 -7.86 6.33 20.70
CA THR A 193 -8.90 6.47 19.67
C THR A 193 -9.60 5.15 19.32
N ARG A 194 -9.40 4.08 20.12
CA ARG A 194 -10.02 2.76 19.93
C ARG A 194 -11.26 2.53 20.77
#